data_AF-A0A538Q5X7-F1
#
_entry.id   AF-A0A538Q5X7-F1
#
_cell.length_a   1.000
_cell.length_b   1.000
_cell.length_c   1.000
_cell.angle_alpha   90.00
_cell.angle_beta   90.00
_cell.angle_gamma   90.00
#
_symmetry.space_group_name_H-M   'P 1'
#
loop_
_entity.id
_entity.type
_entity.pdbx_description
1 polymer ?
#
loop_
_entity_poly.entity_id
_entity_poly.type
_entity_poly.pdbx_seq_one_letter_code
_entity_poly.pdbx_strand_id
1 'polypeptide(L)'
;MIIDCHGHYTTAPKALEAWRNRQIASVGDPARAPSPAELAITDDELRDSVAANQLKAMTARGSDLTIFSPRASFMAHHIGDFQTSATWAAIC
;
A
#
# COMPACT_ATOMS: atom_id res chain seq x y z
N MET A 1 19.28 11.87 16.24
CA MET A 1 18.10 11.31 15.56
C MET A 1 18.08 11.82 14.13
N ILE A 2 18.10 10.93 13.14
CA ILE A 2 18.03 11.18 11.70
C ILE A 2 16.65 10.73 11.23
N ILE A 3 15.83 11.70 10.81
CA ILE A 3 14.47 11.47 10.31
C ILE A 3 14.49 11.59 8.80
N ASP A 4 14.06 10.54 8.10
CA ASP A 4 13.72 10.60 6.69
C ASP A 4 12.24 11.04 6.56
N CYS A 5 11.99 12.23 6.05
CA CYS A 5 10.65 12.78 5.94
C CYS A 5 9.84 12.22 4.76
N HIS A 6 10.44 11.40 3.90
CA HIS A 6 9.81 10.92 2.67
C HIS A 6 10.09 9.44 2.41
N GLY A 7 9.28 8.57 3.01
CA GLY A 7 9.24 7.14 2.70
C GLY A 7 7.90 6.68 2.15
N HIS A 8 7.95 5.77 1.17
CA HIS A 8 6.76 5.08 0.65
C HIS A 8 6.85 3.57 0.88
N TYR A 9 5.71 2.93 1.15
CA TYR A 9 5.64 1.48 1.29
C TYR A 9 5.67 0.77 -0.07
N THR A 10 6.85 0.72 -0.68
CA THR A 10 7.09 0.14 -2.01
C THR A 10 7.27 -1.37 -1.99
N THR A 11 7.19 -2.03 -0.84
CA THR A 11 7.44 -3.47 -0.68
C THR A 11 6.26 -4.23 -0.09
N ALA A 12 5.07 -3.62 -0.10
CA ALA A 12 3.85 -4.24 0.41
C ALA A 12 3.59 -5.64 -0.17
N PRO A 13 2.97 -6.56 0.60
CA PRO A 13 2.61 -7.89 0.12
C PRO A 13 1.78 -7.87 -1.17
N LYS A 14 1.99 -8.86 -2.04
CA LYS A 14 1.37 -8.94 -3.38
C LYS A 14 -0.17 -8.93 -3.33
N ALA A 15 -0.77 -9.36 -2.23
CA ALA A 15 -2.21 -9.32 -2.03
C ALA A 15 -2.79 -7.89 -2.18
N LEU A 16 -2.05 -6.86 -1.75
CA LEU A 16 -2.47 -5.46 -1.90
C LEU A 16 -2.57 -5.05 -3.37
N GLU A 17 -1.57 -5.40 -4.18
CA GLU A 17 -1.56 -5.14 -5.63
C GLU A 17 -2.66 -5.91 -6.35
N ALA A 18 -2.85 -7.20 -6.00
CA ALA A 18 -3.90 -8.03 -6.58
C ALA A 18 -5.29 -7.46 -6.31
N TRP A 19 -5.55 -7.02 -5.07
CA TRP A 19 -6.81 -6.39 -4.70
C TRP A 19 -7.02 -5.07 -5.46
N ARG A 20 -5.99 -4.20 -5.52
CA ARG A 20 -6.06 -2.93 -6.26
C ARG A 20 -6.35 -3.15 -7.75
N ASN A 21 -5.70 -4.14 -8.37
CA ASN A 21 -5.95 -4.47 -9.78
C ASN A 21 -7.39 -4.93 -10.03
N ARG A 22 -7.98 -5.72 -9.11
CA ARG A 22 -9.40 -6.10 -9.19
C ARG A 22 -10.32 -4.89 -9.07
N GLN A 23 -10.03 -3.97 -8.15
CA GLN A 23 -10.80 -2.75 -7.98
C GLN A 23 -10.76 -1.88 -9.26
N ILE A 24 -9.57 -1.68 -9.85
CA ILE A 24 -9.41 -0.96 -11.11
C ILE A 24 -10.19 -1.66 -12.23
N ALA A 25 -10.13 -2.99 -12.32
CA ALA A 25 -10.84 -3.76 -13.34
C ALA A 25 -12.37 -3.72 -13.18
N SER A 26 -12.89 -3.39 -12.00
CA SER A 26 -14.33 -3.22 -11.76
C SER A 26 -14.86 -1.82 -12.05
N VAL A 27 -14.02 -0.87 -12.48
CA VAL A 27 -14.48 0.47 -12.84
C VAL A 27 -15.47 0.38 -14.00
N GLY A 28 -16.68 0.89 -13.80
CA GLY A 28 -17.81 0.77 -14.75
C GLY A 28 -18.68 -0.47 -14.57
N ASP A 29 -18.32 -1.40 -13.68
CA ASP A 29 -19.11 -2.57 -13.31
C ASP A 29 -19.04 -2.83 -11.78
N PRO A 30 -19.85 -2.09 -10.99
CA PRO A 30 -19.82 -2.18 -9.52
C PRO A 30 -20.12 -3.58 -8.97
N ALA A 31 -20.84 -4.42 -9.71
CA ALA A 31 -21.16 -5.78 -9.28
C ALA A 31 -19.91 -6.69 -9.22
N ARG A 32 -18.82 -6.30 -9.89
CA ARG A 32 -17.53 -7.01 -9.88
C ARG A 32 -16.51 -6.41 -8.91
N ALA A 33 -16.88 -5.35 -8.18
CA ALA A 33 -15.97 -4.70 -7.25
C ALA A 33 -15.57 -5.64 -6.10
N PRO A 34 -14.27 -5.74 -5.76
CA PRO A 34 -13.83 -6.53 -4.62
C PRO A 34 -14.34 -5.90 -3.32
N SER A 35 -14.78 -6.73 -2.37
CA SER A 35 -15.01 -6.25 -1.00
C SER A 35 -13.68 -5.93 -0.33
N PRO A 36 -13.58 -4.84 0.47
CA PRO A 36 -12.39 -4.55 1.27
C PRO A 36 -12.01 -5.71 2.22
N ALA A 37 -13.00 -6.46 2.72
CA ALA A 37 -12.78 -7.59 3.62
C ALA A 37 -12.09 -8.79 2.95
N GLU A 38 -12.00 -8.82 1.62
CA GLU A 38 -11.26 -9.85 0.88
C GLU A 38 -9.75 -9.61 0.87
N LEU A 39 -9.29 -8.40 1.24
CA LEU A 39 -7.88 -8.13 1.40
C LEU A 39 -7.38 -8.75 2.70
N ALA A 40 -6.71 -9.90 2.57
CA ALA A 40 -6.03 -10.56 3.68
C ALA A 40 -4.51 -10.33 3.57
N ILE A 41 -3.95 -9.69 4.60
CA ILE A 41 -2.51 -9.55 4.81
C ILE A 41 -2.25 -9.84 6.27
N THR A 42 -1.37 -10.80 6.54
CA THR A 42 -0.98 -11.18 7.90
C THR A 42 0.09 -10.24 8.45
N ASP A 43 0.18 -10.15 9.78
CA ASP A 43 1.25 -9.41 10.44
C ASP A 43 2.64 -9.91 10.05
N ASP A 44 2.80 -11.23 9.83
CA ASP A 44 4.10 -11.80 9.46
C ASP A 44 4.52 -11.36 8.05
N GLU A 45 3.58 -11.29 7.09
CA GLU A 45 3.86 -10.72 5.77
C GLU A 45 4.24 -9.22 5.86
N LEU A 46 3.60 -8.46 6.75
CA LEU A 46 3.97 -7.06 7.00
C LEU A 46 5.37 -6.95 7.61
N ARG A 47 5.68 -7.75 8.64
CA ARG A 47 7.00 -7.77 9.29
C ARG A 47 8.09 -8.13 8.30
N ASP A 48 7.92 -9.21 7.54
CA ASP A 48 8.91 -9.69 6.57
C ASP A 48 9.19 -8.64 5.49
N SER A 49 8.13 -8.03 4.94
CA SER A 49 8.27 -7.04 3.88
C SER A 49 8.97 -5.74 4.32
N VAL A 50 8.81 -5.32 5.58
CA VAL A 50 9.49 -4.14 6.15
C VAL A 50 10.90 -4.49 6.63
N ALA A 51 11.06 -5.62 7.33
CA ALA A 51 12.32 -6.07 7.91
C ALA A 51 13.38 -6.34 6.83
N ALA A 52 13.01 -7.05 5.76
CA ALA A 52 13.91 -7.40 4.67
C ALA A 52 14.33 -6.18 3.81
N ASN A 53 13.59 -5.07 3.89
CA ASN A 53 13.75 -3.91 3.01
C ASN A 53 14.04 -2.63 3.80
N GLN A 54 13.02 -1.86 4.17
CA GLN A 54 13.16 -0.52 4.77
C GLN A 54 13.98 -0.57 6.05
N LEU A 55 13.68 -1.50 6.97
CA LEU A 55 14.39 -1.58 8.25
C LEU A 55 15.87 -1.91 8.04
N LYS A 56 16.17 -2.90 7.18
CA LYS A 56 17.56 -3.23 6.80
C LYS A 56 18.30 -2.02 6.21
N ALA A 57 17.65 -1.27 5.32
CA ALA A 57 18.24 -0.08 4.71
C ALA A 57 18.43 1.07 5.71
N MET A 58 17.47 1.28 6.62
CA MET A 58 17.56 2.28 7.69
C MET A 58 18.76 1.99 8.60
N THR A 59 18.92 0.74 9.05
CA THR A 59 20.08 0.32 9.85
C THR A 59 21.40 0.54 9.12
N ALA A 60 21.48 0.10 7.85
CA ALA A 60 22.71 0.24 7.06
C ALA A 60 23.07 1.70 6.75
N ARG A 61 22.09 2.61 6.74
CA ARG A 61 22.27 4.03 6.42
C ARG A 61 22.30 4.95 7.65
N GLY A 62 22.08 4.41 8.85
CA GLY A 62 22.00 5.19 10.09
C GLY A 62 20.77 6.09 10.19
N SER A 63 19.63 5.70 9.60
CA SER A 63 18.34 6.41 9.77
C SER A 63 17.60 5.87 10.99
N ASP A 64 17.05 6.78 11.82
CA ASP A 64 16.35 6.42 13.07
C ASP A 64 14.83 6.29 12.87
N LEU A 65 14.24 7.12 12.00
CA LEU A 65 12.79 7.15 11.76
C LEU A 65 12.51 7.55 10.31
N THR A 66 11.47 6.95 9.72
CA THR A 66 10.93 7.37 8.43
C THR A 66 9.47 7.77 8.58
N ILE A 67 9.09 8.94 8.07
CA ILE A 67 7.69 9.30 7.86
C ILE A 67 7.20 8.49 6.66
N PHE A 68 6.35 7.51 6.94
CA PHE A 68 5.99 6.47 6.00
C PHE A 68 4.57 6.67 5.47
N SER A 69 4.41 6.59 4.15
CA SER A 69 3.15 6.83 3.44
C SER A 69 2.88 5.72 2.41
N PRO A 70 1.64 5.59 1.90
CA PRO A 70 1.33 4.65 0.83
C PRO A 70 2.16 4.87 -0.44
N ARG A 71 2.28 3.83 -1.27
CA ARG A 71 2.99 3.90 -2.56
C ARG A 71 2.28 4.88 -3.50
N ALA A 72 2.96 5.97 -3.87
CA ALA A 72 2.42 7.02 -4.75
C ALA A 72 1.87 6.50 -6.08
N SER A 73 2.58 5.59 -6.76
CA SER A 73 2.16 5.08 -8.08
C SER A 73 0.85 4.28 -8.04
N PHE A 74 0.45 3.75 -6.89
CA PHE A 74 -0.79 3.00 -6.73
C PHE A 74 -1.99 3.87 -6.34
N MET A 75 -1.74 5.11 -5.89
CA MET A 75 -2.81 6.03 -5.54
C MET A 75 -3.72 6.31 -6.74
N ALA A 76 -3.13 6.49 -7.93
CA ALA A 76 -3.81 6.56 -9.23
C ALA A 76 -5.18 7.29 -9.18
N HIS A 77 -5.18 8.51 -8.65
CA HIS A 77 -6.38 9.30 -8.36
C HIS A 77 -7.29 9.59 -9.58
N HIS A 78 -6.78 9.39 -10.78
CA HIS A 78 -7.50 9.59 -12.04
C HIS A 78 -8.34 8.36 -12.45
N ILE A 79 -8.28 7.25 -11.72
CA ILE A 79 -9.01 6.02 -12.03
C ILE A 79 -10.33 5.96 -11.25
N GLY A 80 -11.43 5.75 -11.97
CA GLY A 80 -12.76 5.56 -11.39
C GLY A 80 -13.38 6.87 -10.90
N ASP A 81 -14.07 6.79 -9.77
CA ASP A 81 -14.84 7.88 -9.19
C ASP A 81 -14.48 8.11 -7.71
N PHE A 82 -15.29 8.91 -7.03
CA PHE A 82 -15.14 9.17 -5.60
C PHE A 82 -15.15 7.88 -4.77
N GLN A 83 -16.05 6.94 -5.05
CA GLN A 83 -16.16 5.69 -4.27
C GLN A 83 -14.94 4.79 -4.46
N THR A 84 -14.43 4.74 -5.69
CA THR A 84 -13.18 4.04 -6.02
C THR A 84 -12.01 4.60 -5.20
N SER A 85 -11.88 5.93 -5.16
CA SER A 85 -10.81 6.61 -4.44
C SER A 85 -10.97 6.52 -2.92
N ALA A 86 -12.19 6.72 -2.40
CA ALA A 86 -12.48 6.66 -0.96
C ALA A 86 -12.24 5.26 -0.38
N THR A 87 -12.65 4.22 -1.10
CA THR A 87 -12.39 2.83 -0.68
C THR A 87 -10.89 2.55 -0.66
N TRP A 88 -10.13 3.01 -1.66
CA TRP A 88 -8.69 2.79 -1.70
C TRP A 88 -7.96 3.54 -0.58
N ALA A 89 -8.36 4.78 -0.30
CA ALA A 89 -7.82 5.58 0.79
C ALA A 89 -8.19 5.04 2.19
N ALA A 90 -9.24 4.23 2.32
CA ALA A 90 -9.57 3.56 3.59
C ALA A 90 -8.71 2.29 3.82
N ILE A 91 -8.16 1.70 2.75
CA ILE A 91 -7.31 0.52 2.80
C ILE A 91 -5.83 0.89 3.05
N CYS A 92 -5.39 2.05 2.55
CA CYS A 92 -3.99 2.52 2.59
C CYS A 92 -3.78 3.66 3.59
#